data_AF-A0A8R1HH19-F1
#
_entry.id   AF-A0A8R1HH19-F1
#
_cell.length_a   1.000
_cell.length_b   1.000
_cell.length_c   1.000
_cell.angle_alpha   90.00
_cell.angle_beta   90.00
_cell.angle_gamma   90.00
#
_symmetry.space_group_name_H-M   'P 1'
#
loop_
_entity.id
_entity.type
_entity.pdbx_description
1 polymer ?
#
loop_
_entity_poly.entity_id
_entity_poly.type
_entity_poly.pdbx_seq_one_letter_code
_entity_poly.pdbx_strand_id
1 'polypeptide(L)'
;MPDCSENLSAVIENHVPSLDELKEVFIKSLTENFETVTVDITTCPDLSKPPFNQTSSGFGENLRIAEVGGPGNLFPGFHIDHQFDITTIGKVCELPEASVFGPGAGPWPVVGQNSEMVADVNLKTGRSATRIAEIKPGNGNKKYLQRSIDQPKFSLMANLALSNADKSASVVHFKVSVRKGEKNLTLCIRDGLQKHFGDK
;
A
#
# COMPACT_ATOMS: atom_id res chain seq x y z
N MET A 1 20.59 -9.21 12.61
CA MET A 1 20.39 -7.82 12.13
C MET A 1 19.39 -7.17 13.05
N PRO A 2 19.57 -5.90 13.45
CA PRO A 2 18.62 -5.21 14.32
C PRO A 2 17.27 -5.09 13.62
N ASP A 3 16.20 -5.46 14.31
CA ASP A 3 14.83 -5.19 13.88
C ASP A 3 14.50 -3.74 14.27
N CYS A 4 14.23 -2.90 13.27
CA CYS A 4 13.94 -1.48 13.48
C CYS A 4 12.43 -1.19 13.59
N SER A 5 11.59 -2.21 13.60
CA SER A 5 10.13 -2.08 13.47
C SER A 5 9.44 -1.41 14.65
N GLU A 6 10.06 -1.41 15.83
CA GLU A 6 9.50 -0.79 17.04
C GLU A 6 9.71 0.74 17.10
N ASN A 7 10.54 1.29 16.20
CA ASN A 7 10.91 2.71 16.22
C ASN A 7 9.79 3.60 15.68
N LEU A 8 8.90 4.05 16.55
CA LEU A 8 7.86 5.03 16.22
C LEU A 8 8.43 6.45 16.28
N SER A 9 8.50 7.11 15.13
CA SER A 9 9.01 8.50 15.04
C SER A 9 7.93 9.55 15.34
N ALA A 10 6.71 9.34 14.82
CA ALA A 10 5.59 10.25 15.00
C ALA A 10 4.25 9.52 14.77
N VAL A 11 3.19 10.04 15.38
CA VAL A 11 1.80 9.72 15.05
C VAL A 11 1.17 11.01 14.51
N ILE A 12 0.56 10.92 13.33
CA ILE A 12 -0.09 12.05 12.67
C ILE A 12 -1.59 11.74 12.61
N GLU A 13 -2.39 12.58 13.27
CA GLU A 13 -3.83 12.55 13.16
C GLU A 13 -4.25 13.24 11.86
N ASN A 14 -4.87 12.50 10.96
CA ASN A 14 -5.30 13.02 9.65
C ASN A 14 -6.72 13.59 9.73
N HIS A 15 -7.02 14.60 8.92
CA HIS A 15 -8.40 14.94 8.62
C HIS A 15 -9.08 13.76 7.89
N VAL A 16 -10.25 13.33 8.40
CA VAL A 16 -11.04 12.24 7.82
C VAL A 16 -12.36 12.80 7.27
N PRO A 17 -12.41 13.19 5.99
CA PRO A 17 -13.65 13.64 5.34
C PRO A 17 -14.65 12.50 5.16
N SER A 18 -15.91 12.85 4.91
CA SER A 18 -16.93 11.85 4.60
C SER A 18 -16.68 11.19 3.25
N LEU A 19 -17.21 9.98 3.06
CA LEU A 19 -17.12 9.31 1.75
C LEU A 19 -17.83 10.09 0.64
N ASP A 20 -18.91 10.81 0.96
CA ASP A 20 -19.62 11.68 0.02
C ASP A 20 -18.75 12.86 -0.42
N GLU A 21 -18.05 13.50 0.51
CA GLU A 21 -17.14 14.59 0.17
C GLU A 21 -15.95 14.08 -0.67
N LEU A 22 -15.35 12.95 -0.29
CA LEU A 22 -14.30 12.31 -1.09
C LEU A 22 -14.77 11.97 -2.50
N LYS A 23 -16.00 11.46 -2.64
CA LYS A 23 -16.61 11.17 -3.94
C LYS A 23 -16.69 12.43 -4.79
N GLU A 24 -17.16 13.55 -4.26
CA GLU A 24 -17.23 14.82 -5.00
C GLU A 24 -15.85 15.31 -5.45
N VAL A 25 -14.85 15.25 -4.57
CA VAL A 25 -13.47 15.61 -4.89
C VAL A 25 -12.92 14.74 -6.02
N PHE A 26 -13.14 13.43 -5.96
CA PHE A 26 -12.64 12.49 -6.98
C PHE A 26 -13.35 12.64 -8.32
N ILE A 27 -14.68 12.88 -8.34
CA ILE A 27 -15.41 13.16 -9.60
C ILE A 27 -14.76 14.35 -10.30
N LYS A 28 -14.55 15.43 -9.56
CA LYS A 28 -13.96 16.66 -10.10
C LYS A 28 -12.54 16.43 -10.61
N SER A 29 -11.66 15.89 -9.76
CA SER A 29 -10.23 15.76 -10.10
C SER A 29 -9.97 14.77 -11.23
N LEU A 30 -10.73 13.67 -11.30
CA LEU A 30 -10.57 12.66 -12.34
C LEU A 30 -11.13 13.14 -13.69
N THR A 31 -12.25 13.87 -13.70
CA THR A 31 -12.88 14.35 -14.96
C THR A 31 -12.02 15.35 -15.71
N GLU A 32 -11.10 16.04 -15.01
CA GLU A 32 -10.10 16.91 -15.62
C GLU A 32 -9.09 16.12 -16.49
N ASN A 33 -8.79 14.85 -16.17
CA ASN A 33 -7.72 14.08 -16.82
C ASN A 33 -8.18 12.79 -17.52
N PHE A 34 -9.43 12.37 -17.36
CA PHE A 34 -10.00 11.17 -17.99
C PHE A 34 -11.30 11.50 -18.75
N GLU A 35 -11.55 10.79 -19.85
CA GLU A 35 -12.78 10.98 -20.63
C GLU A 35 -13.99 10.36 -19.96
N THR A 36 -13.86 9.10 -19.53
CA THR A 36 -14.91 8.39 -18.82
C THR A 36 -14.55 8.31 -17.35
N VAL A 37 -15.43 8.83 -16.50
CA VAL A 37 -15.28 8.81 -15.04
C VAL A 37 -16.61 8.41 -14.42
N THR A 38 -16.57 7.44 -13.51
CA THR A 38 -17.68 7.08 -12.65
C THR A 38 -17.13 6.94 -11.24
N VAL A 39 -17.76 7.57 -10.26
CA VAL A 39 -17.36 7.48 -8.86
C VAL A 39 -18.62 7.27 -8.03
N ASP A 40 -18.60 6.23 -7.20
CA ASP A 40 -19.72 5.83 -6.35
C ASP A 40 -19.21 5.45 -4.97
N ILE A 41 -20.13 5.38 -4.01
CA ILE A 41 -19.87 4.76 -2.71
C ILE A 41 -20.51 3.38 -2.77
N THR A 42 -19.73 2.36 -2.45
CA THR A 42 -20.16 0.97 -2.46
C THR A 42 -19.59 0.21 -1.28
N THR A 43 -20.17 -0.93 -0.95
CA THR A 43 -19.53 -1.90 -0.05
C THR A 43 -18.27 -2.47 -0.72
N CYS A 44 -17.17 -2.55 0.03
CA CYS A 44 -15.93 -3.16 -0.43
C CYS A 44 -16.20 -4.61 -0.89
N PRO A 45 -15.81 -4.99 -2.11
CA PRO A 45 -15.98 -6.36 -2.60
C PRO A 45 -15.11 -7.32 -1.78
N ASP A 46 -15.40 -8.62 -1.85
CA ASP A 46 -14.56 -9.64 -1.22
C ASP A 46 -13.18 -9.71 -1.91
N LEU A 47 -12.17 -9.13 -1.26
CA LEU A 47 -10.80 -9.03 -1.77
C LEU A 47 -10.07 -10.37 -1.78
N SER A 48 -10.60 -11.41 -1.12
CA SER A 48 -10.05 -12.76 -1.20
C SER A 48 -10.35 -13.44 -2.54
N LYS A 49 -11.28 -12.89 -3.33
CA LYS A 49 -11.71 -13.43 -4.63
C LYS A 49 -10.95 -12.81 -5.80
N PRO A 50 -10.98 -13.44 -6.99
CA PRO A 50 -10.49 -12.80 -8.21
C PRO A 50 -11.20 -11.46 -8.47
N PRO A 51 -10.49 -10.44 -9.00
CA PRO A 51 -9.11 -10.48 -9.46
C PRO A 51 -8.06 -10.20 -8.36
N PHE A 52 -8.47 -9.84 -7.15
CA PHE A 52 -7.58 -9.34 -6.09
C PHE A 52 -6.75 -10.47 -5.45
N ASN A 53 -7.41 -11.56 -5.09
CA ASN A 53 -6.82 -12.74 -4.45
C ASN A 53 -5.92 -12.38 -3.26
N GLN A 54 -6.39 -11.47 -2.40
CA GLN A 54 -5.68 -11.04 -1.19
C GLN A 54 -5.82 -12.05 -0.06
N THR A 55 -4.94 -11.95 0.94
CA THR A 55 -5.01 -12.77 2.16
C THR A 55 -6.24 -12.46 3.02
N SER A 56 -6.79 -11.26 2.92
CA SER A 56 -7.95 -10.79 3.68
C SER A 56 -9.15 -10.53 2.75
N SER A 57 -10.37 -10.67 3.26
CA SER A 57 -11.59 -10.49 2.46
C SER A 57 -12.10 -9.04 2.37
N GLY A 58 -11.65 -8.14 3.26
CA GLY A 58 -12.18 -6.78 3.33
C GLY A 58 -11.12 -5.73 3.63
N PHE A 59 -11.50 -4.46 3.43
CA PHE A 59 -10.65 -3.28 3.57
C PHE A 59 -11.47 -2.08 4.05
N GLY A 60 -10.82 -1.18 4.80
CA GLY A 60 -11.27 0.20 5.00
C GLY A 60 -11.73 0.55 6.42
N GLU A 61 -12.07 -0.44 7.26
CA GLU A 61 -12.45 -0.19 8.65
C GLU A 61 -11.21 0.10 9.52
N ASN A 62 -11.22 1.21 10.26
CA ASN A 62 -10.10 1.66 11.11
C ASN A 62 -8.79 1.80 10.31
N LEU A 63 -8.88 2.41 9.11
CA LEU A 63 -7.75 2.58 8.21
C LEU A 63 -6.64 3.44 8.83
N ARG A 64 -5.41 2.93 8.80
CA ARG A 64 -4.18 3.64 9.19
C ARG A 64 -3.15 3.50 8.07
N ILE A 65 -2.22 4.45 8.02
CA ILE A 65 -1.07 4.42 7.11
C ILE A 65 0.20 4.31 7.95
N ALA A 66 1.11 3.43 7.57
CA ALA A 66 2.44 3.32 8.13
C ALA A 66 3.48 3.67 7.05
N GLU A 67 4.17 4.79 7.26
CA GLU A 67 5.36 5.17 6.51
C GLU A 67 6.59 4.64 7.27
N VAL A 68 7.27 3.63 6.73
CA VAL A 68 8.38 2.98 7.45
C VAL A 68 9.66 3.08 6.65
N GLY A 69 10.72 3.57 7.30
CA GLY A 69 12.02 3.79 6.66
C GLY A 69 11.96 4.94 5.66
N GLY A 70 12.63 4.75 4.52
CA GLY A 70 12.55 5.70 3.40
C GLY A 70 13.78 5.68 2.50
N PRO A 71 13.81 6.51 1.45
CA PRO A 71 14.93 6.60 0.51
C PRO A 71 16.29 6.89 1.16
N GLY A 72 16.31 7.51 2.35
CA GLY A 72 17.54 7.71 3.13
C GLY A 72 18.23 6.40 3.54
N ASN A 73 17.50 5.28 3.60
CA ASN A 73 18.09 3.96 3.84
C ASN A 73 18.78 3.37 2.59
N LEU A 74 18.50 3.93 1.42
CA LEU A 74 19.02 3.50 0.12
C LEU A 74 20.14 4.42 -0.40
N PHE A 75 20.06 5.73 -0.12
CA PHE A 75 20.97 6.74 -0.67
C PHE A 75 21.32 7.82 0.38
N PRO A 76 22.58 8.29 0.49
CA PRO A 76 23.75 7.93 -0.34
C PRO A 76 24.45 6.63 0.06
N GLY A 77 24.10 6.05 1.22
CA GLY A 77 24.63 4.78 1.71
C GLY A 77 23.56 3.70 1.70
N PHE A 78 23.94 2.47 1.35
CA PHE A 78 23.02 1.33 1.34
C PHE A 78 22.98 0.67 2.72
N HIS A 79 21.95 1.01 3.50
CA HIS A 79 21.83 0.55 4.88
C HIS A 79 21.11 -0.80 4.98
N ILE A 80 21.75 -1.86 4.46
CA ILE A 80 21.19 -3.22 4.33
C ILE A 80 20.68 -3.86 5.63
N ASP A 81 21.13 -3.36 6.78
CA ASP A 81 20.70 -3.85 8.09
C ASP A 81 19.30 -3.36 8.49
N HIS A 82 18.70 -2.41 7.74
CA HIS A 82 17.33 -1.93 7.99
C HIS A 82 16.32 -2.95 7.48
N GLN A 83 15.98 -3.86 8.38
CA GLN A 83 15.00 -4.92 8.20
C GLN A 83 13.79 -4.64 9.09
N PHE A 84 12.62 -4.94 8.55
CA PHE A 84 11.35 -4.67 9.21
C PHE A 84 10.42 -5.87 9.13
N ASP A 85 9.60 -6.04 10.18
CA ASP A 85 8.57 -7.07 10.30
C ASP A 85 7.19 -6.40 10.39
N ILE A 86 6.33 -6.73 9.42
CA ILE A 86 4.98 -6.17 9.28
C ILE A 86 4.12 -6.53 10.51
N THR A 87 4.38 -7.65 11.17
CA THR A 87 3.69 -8.06 12.40
C THR A 87 4.01 -7.10 13.54
N THR A 88 5.27 -6.70 13.68
CA THR A 88 5.70 -5.71 14.68
C THR A 88 5.11 -4.34 14.36
N ILE A 89 5.13 -3.92 13.10
CA ILE A 89 4.52 -2.66 12.65
C ILE A 89 3.02 -2.63 12.96
N GLY A 90 2.28 -3.72 12.75
CA GLY A 90 0.88 -3.81 13.13
C GLY A 90 0.63 -3.52 14.61
N LYS A 91 1.50 -4.01 15.50
CA LYS A 91 1.43 -3.70 16.95
C LYS A 91 1.73 -2.24 17.23
N VAL A 92 2.76 -1.66 16.60
CA VAL A 92 3.13 -0.25 16.75
C VAL A 92 2.01 0.68 16.27
N CYS A 93 1.32 0.30 15.19
CA CYS A 93 0.14 1.00 14.69
C CYS A 93 -1.14 0.71 15.49
N GLU A 94 -1.06 -0.01 16.62
CA GLU A 94 -2.19 -0.42 17.47
C GLU A 94 -3.27 -1.22 16.71
N LEU A 95 -2.86 -1.95 15.68
CA LEU A 95 -3.69 -2.84 14.86
C LEU A 95 -3.03 -4.23 14.71
N PRO A 96 -2.87 -5.00 15.80
CA PRO A 96 -2.16 -6.28 15.77
C PRO A 96 -2.86 -7.37 14.95
N GLU A 97 -4.13 -7.17 14.59
CA GLU A 97 -4.96 -8.09 13.80
C GLU A 97 -5.37 -7.49 12.45
N ALA A 98 -4.55 -6.59 11.88
CA ALA A 98 -4.85 -5.91 10.62
C ALA A 98 -4.75 -6.80 9.37
N SER A 99 -5.48 -6.43 8.34
CA SER A 99 -5.07 -6.61 6.95
C SER A 99 -4.08 -5.51 6.58
N VAL A 100 -2.93 -5.88 6.02
CA VAL A 100 -1.86 -4.96 5.64
C VAL A 100 -1.49 -5.17 4.18
N PHE A 101 -1.44 -4.09 3.42
CA PHE A 101 -0.97 -4.10 2.04
C PHE A 101 -0.30 -2.78 1.65
N GLY A 102 0.55 -2.80 0.63
CA GLY A 102 1.21 -1.61 0.14
C GLY A 102 2.56 -1.88 -0.53
N PRO A 103 3.13 -0.91 -1.23
CA PRO A 103 4.43 -1.04 -1.86
C PRO A 103 5.58 -0.98 -0.84
N GLY A 104 6.72 -1.57 -1.21
CA GLY A 104 7.97 -1.40 -0.48
C GLY A 104 9.13 -2.10 -1.17
N ALA A 105 10.31 -2.04 -0.57
CA ALA A 105 11.47 -2.81 -1.03
C ALA A 105 11.42 -4.22 -0.42
N GLY A 106 11.52 -5.24 -1.28
CA GLY A 106 11.41 -6.63 -0.87
C GLY A 106 12.55 -7.07 0.06
N PRO A 107 12.29 -8.07 0.92
CA PRO A 107 13.24 -8.53 1.92
C PRO A 107 14.41 -9.27 1.27
N TRP A 108 15.49 -8.55 0.92
CA TRP A 108 16.66 -9.15 0.27
C TRP A 108 17.22 -10.39 1.00
N PRO A 109 17.19 -10.52 2.35
CA PRO A 109 17.66 -11.73 3.02
C PRO A 109 16.78 -12.97 2.76
N VAL A 110 15.50 -12.77 2.42
CA VAL A 110 14.54 -13.83 2.08
C VAL A 110 14.59 -14.12 0.57
N VAL A 111 14.78 -13.08 -0.23
CA VAL A 111 14.74 -13.17 -1.70
C VAL A 111 16.09 -13.62 -2.28
N GLY A 112 17.20 -13.24 -1.63
CA GLY A 112 18.57 -13.45 -2.10
C GLY A 112 19.09 -12.34 -3.02
N GLN A 113 18.26 -11.35 -3.35
CA GLN A 113 18.59 -10.20 -4.18
C GLN A 113 17.61 -9.05 -3.95
N ASN A 114 17.90 -7.89 -4.56
CA ASN A 114 16.96 -6.77 -4.57
C ASN A 114 15.68 -7.14 -5.33
N SER A 115 14.56 -6.71 -4.78
CA SER A 115 13.23 -6.88 -5.37
C SER A 115 12.33 -5.72 -4.96
N GLU A 116 11.34 -5.44 -5.81
CA GLU A 116 10.18 -4.62 -5.44
C GLU A 116 9.14 -5.50 -4.78
N MET A 117 8.36 -4.95 -3.85
CA MET A 117 7.37 -5.68 -3.06
C MET A 117 6.00 -5.01 -3.13
N VAL A 118 4.96 -5.83 -3.17
CA VAL A 118 3.59 -5.46 -2.80
C VAL A 118 3.18 -6.36 -1.64
N ALA A 119 3.16 -5.79 -0.43
CA ALA A 119 2.75 -6.46 0.79
C ALA A 119 1.29 -6.93 0.68
N ASP A 120 1.03 -8.12 1.21
CA ASP A 120 -0.30 -8.69 1.41
C ASP A 120 -0.23 -9.63 2.61
N VAL A 121 -0.59 -9.11 3.78
CA VAL A 121 -0.46 -9.82 5.07
C VAL A 121 -1.75 -9.69 5.86
N ASN A 122 -2.30 -10.81 6.33
CA ASN A 122 -3.38 -10.85 7.30
C ASN A 122 -2.77 -11.19 8.67
N LEU A 123 -2.60 -10.18 9.53
CA LEU A 123 -1.96 -10.33 10.84
C LEU A 123 -2.80 -11.16 11.81
N LYS A 124 -4.13 -11.16 11.64
CA LYS A 124 -5.04 -11.99 12.44
C LYS A 124 -4.80 -13.49 12.23
N THR A 125 -4.53 -13.91 10.99
CA THR A 125 -4.27 -15.32 10.63
C THR A 125 -2.78 -15.65 10.55
N GLY A 126 -1.91 -14.64 10.54
CA GLY A 126 -0.48 -14.77 10.28
C GLY A 126 -0.12 -15.10 8.82
N ARG A 127 -1.10 -15.08 7.90
CA ARG A 127 -0.88 -15.43 6.50
C ARG A 127 -0.24 -14.25 5.75
N SER A 128 0.86 -14.50 5.06
CA SER A 128 1.43 -13.59 4.05
C SER A 128 1.34 -14.22 2.67
N ALA A 129 0.89 -13.43 1.69
CA ALA A 129 0.97 -13.74 0.26
C ALA A 129 1.62 -12.56 -0.50
N THR A 130 2.54 -11.88 0.18
CA THR A 130 3.30 -10.75 -0.35
C THR A 130 3.92 -11.08 -1.69
N ARG A 131 3.67 -10.24 -2.69
CA ARG A 131 4.16 -10.43 -4.06
C ARG A 131 5.46 -9.65 -4.23
N ILE A 132 6.43 -10.26 -4.88
CA ILE A 132 7.70 -9.62 -5.21
C ILE A 132 7.95 -9.66 -6.71
N ALA A 133 8.68 -8.66 -7.21
CA ALA A 133 9.22 -8.62 -8.55
C ALA A 133 10.74 -8.45 -8.49
N GLU A 134 11.47 -9.38 -9.12
CA GLU A 134 12.93 -9.43 -9.09
C GLU A 134 13.51 -9.59 -10.50
N ILE A 135 14.73 -9.09 -10.73
CA ILE A 135 15.40 -9.26 -12.03
C ILE A 135 15.93 -10.69 -12.10
N LYS A 136 15.58 -11.43 -13.16
CA LYS A 136 16.08 -12.78 -13.37
C LYS A 136 17.62 -12.77 -13.54
N PRO A 137 18.38 -13.58 -12.81
CA PRO A 137 19.82 -13.72 -13.03
C PRO A 137 20.12 -14.27 -14.43
N GLY A 138 21.03 -13.65 -15.18
CA GLY A 138 21.51 -14.14 -16.48
C GLY A 138 21.89 -13.06 -17.49
N ASN A 139 22.81 -13.40 -18.41
CA ASN A 139 23.36 -12.49 -19.41
C ASN A 139 22.40 -12.32 -20.61
N GLY A 140 21.66 -11.21 -20.67
CA GLY A 140 21.28 -10.61 -21.95
C GLY A 140 19.80 -10.26 -22.16
N ASN A 141 18.87 -10.88 -21.43
CA ASN A 141 17.45 -10.50 -21.50
C ASN A 141 16.95 -10.17 -20.10
N LYS A 142 16.89 -8.87 -19.76
CA LYS A 142 16.34 -8.32 -18.51
C LYS A 142 14.86 -8.69 -18.38
N LYS A 143 14.59 -9.92 -17.94
CA LYS A 143 13.24 -10.41 -17.62
C LYS A 143 13.01 -10.25 -16.12
N TYR A 144 11.78 -9.93 -15.76
CA TYR A 144 11.33 -9.91 -14.38
C TYR A 144 10.72 -11.26 -14.03
N LEU A 145 10.98 -11.73 -12.82
CA LEU A 145 10.28 -12.85 -12.20
C LEU A 145 9.35 -12.27 -11.14
N GLN A 146 8.08 -12.68 -11.19
CA GLN A 146 7.12 -12.40 -10.13
C GLN A 146 6.81 -13.69 -9.40
N ARG A 147 6.83 -13.64 -8.06
CA ARG A 147 6.42 -14.74 -7.19
C ARG A 147 5.86 -14.19 -5.88
N SER A 148 5.27 -15.06 -5.06
CA SER A 148 4.83 -14.70 -3.71
C SER A 148 5.83 -15.25 -2.68
N ILE A 149 5.91 -14.56 -1.54
CA ILE A 149 6.63 -14.98 -0.34
C ILE A 149 5.68 -15.01 0.85
N ASP A 150 5.97 -15.90 1.80
CA ASP A 150 5.16 -16.14 3.00
C ASP A 150 5.74 -15.47 4.26
N GLN A 151 6.83 -14.72 4.11
CA GLN A 151 7.44 -13.96 5.20
C GLN A 151 6.86 -12.53 5.25
N PRO A 152 6.37 -12.05 6.41
CA PRO A 152 5.83 -10.70 6.56
C PRO A 152 6.95 -9.67 6.77
N LYS A 153 7.97 -9.68 5.92
CA LYS A 153 9.20 -8.88 6.08
C LYS A 153 9.46 -8.00 4.87
N PHE A 154 10.11 -6.87 5.10
CA PHE A 154 10.64 -6.01 4.05
C PHE A 154 11.96 -5.38 4.47
N SER A 155 12.67 -4.80 3.50
CA SER A 155 13.94 -4.10 3.73
C SER A 155 13.80 -2.63 3.34
N LEU A 156 14.64 -1.76 3.91
CA LEU A 156 14.80 -0.35 3.54
C LEU A 156 13.58 0.55 3.79
N MET A 157 12.44 0.29 3.13
CA MET A 157 11.25 1.13 3.21
C MET A 157 9.96 0.43 2.78
N ALA A 158 8.83 0.88 3.31
CA ALA A 158 7.50 0.53 2.84
C ALA A 158 6.48 1.64 3.14
N ASN A 159 5.48 1.77 2.27
CA ASN A 159 4.29 2.60 2.46
C ASN A 159 3.10 1.65 2.62
N LEU A 160 2.63 1.43 3.85
CA LEU A 160 1.64 0.40 4.15
C LEU A 160 0.30 1.01 4.54
N ALA A 161 -0.79 0.41 4.06
CA ALA A 161 -2.14 0.63 4.55
C ALA A 161 -2.54 -0.54 5.45
N LEU A 162 -3.11 -0.22 6.62
CA LEU A 162 -3.57 -1.19 7.63
C LEU A 162 -5.06 -0.95 7.90
N SER A 163 -5.87 -2.00 7.97
CA SER A 163 -7.28 -1.91 8.37
C SER A 163 -7.71 -3.19 9.08
N ASN A 164 -8.84 -3.19 9.78
CA ASN A 164 -9.35 -4.40 10.43
C ASN A 164 -9.48 -5.54 9.41
N ALA A 165 -8.87 -6.70 9.69
CA ALA A 165 -8.90 -7.83 8.78
C ALA A 165 -10.31 -8.41 8.61
N ASP A 166 -10.61 -8.84 7.38
CA ASP A 166 -11.81 -9.62 7.02
C ASP A 166 -13.15 -8.93 7.32
N LYS A 167 -13.13 -7.60 7.45
CA LYS A 167 -14.32 -6.76 7.59
C LYS A 167 -14.48 -5.88 6.37
N SER A 168 -15.70 -5.86 5.82
CA SER A 168 -16.04 -4.99 4.71
C SER A 168 -16.51 -3.62 5.23
N ALA A 169 -16.06 -2.55 4.58
CA ALA A 169 -16.50 -1.18 4.83
C ALA A 169 -17.10 -0.55 3.56
N SER A 170 -17.84 0.54 3.72
CA SER A 170 -18.17 1.41 2.59
C SER A 170 -16.90 2.12 2.10
N VAL A 171 -16.72 2.15 0.78
CA VAL A 171 -15.54 2.72 0.12
C VAL A 171 -15.95 3.60 -1.04
N VAL A 172 -15.11 4.59 -1.37
CA VAL A 172 -15.23 5.31 -2.64
C VAL A 172 -14.64 4.44 -3.74
N HIS A 173 -15.48 4.03 -4.68
CA HIS A 173 -15.12 3.22 -5.82
C HIS A 173 -15.21 4.07 -7.08
N PHE A 174 -14.11 4.13 -7.84
CA PHE A 174 -14.05 4.86 -9.09
C PHE A 174 -13.64 3.97 -10.25
N LYS A 175 -14.23 4.22 -11.42
CA LYS A 175 -13.86 3.67 -12.72
C LYS A 175 -13.47 4.83 -13.61
N VAL A 176 -12.26 4.77 -14.15
CA VAL A 176 -11.79 5.75 -15.12
C VAL A 176 -11.21 5.05 -16.33
N SER A 177 -11.42 5.62 -17.51
CA SER A 177 -10.80 5.13 -18.75
C SER A 177 -10.49 6.28 -19.69
N VAL A 178 -9.53 6.02 -20.58
CA VAL A 178 -8.99 6.96 -21.57
C VAL A 178 -8.46 8.23 -20.91
N ARG A 179 -7.15 8.21 -20.62
CA ARG A 179 -6.45 9.39 -20.10
C ARG A 179 -6.32 10.44 -21.20
N LYS A 180 -6.88 11.62 -20.98
CA LYS A 180 -6.83 12.80 -21.86
C LYS A 180 -5.94 13.93 -21.33
N GLY A 181 -5.47 13.82 -20.09
CA GLY A 181 -4.58 14.79 -19.45
C GLY A 181 -3.20 14.23 -19.09
N GLU A 182 -2.32 15.11 -18.64
CA GLU A 182 -0.92 14.78 -18.34
C GLU A 182 -0.76 13.95 -17.05
N LYS A 183 -1.67 14.08 -16.08
CA LYS A 183 -1.53 13.46 -14.77
C LYS A 183 -1.92 11.99 -14.80
N ASN A 184 -1.16 11.15 -14.08
CA ASN A 184 -1.58 9.78 -13.81
C ASN A 184 -2.72 9.73 -12.77
N LEU A 185 -3.32 8.55 -12.57
CA LEU A 185 -4.45 8.36 -11.68
C LEU A 185 -4.16 8.81 -10.23
N THR A 186 -3.03 8.38 -9.66
CA THR A 186 -2.69 8.66 -8.26
C THR A 186 -2.41 10.15 -8.04
N LEU A 187 -1.79 10.84 -9.00
CA LEU A 187 -1.60 12.29 -8.97
C LEU A 187 -2.91 13.05 -9.09
N CYS A 188 -3.86 12.61 -9.90
CA CYS A 188 -5.19 13.24 -9.97
C CYS A 188 -5.89 13.19 -8.61
N ILE A 189 -5.83 12.04 -7.93
CA ILE A 189 -6.42 11.86 -6.60
C ILE A 189 -5.72 12.75 -5.58
N ARG A 190 -4.39 12.65 -5.47
CA ARG A 190 -3.61 13.39 -4.48
C ARG A 190 -3.73 14.91 -4.65
N ASP A 191 -3.59 15.41 -5.87
CA ASP A 191 -3.70 16.84 -6.14
C ASP A 191 -5.13 17.35 -5.94
N GLY A 192 -6.14 16.51 -6.23
CA GLY A 192 -7.55 16.81 -5.96
C GLY A 192 -7.81 17.01 -4.46
N LEU A 193 -7.31 16.08 -3.64
CA LEU A 193 -7.36 16.17 -2.18
C LEU A 193 -6.64 17.43 -1.68
N GLN A 194 -5.39 17.66 -2.10
CA GLN A 194 -4.61 18.84 -1.70
C GLN A 194 -5.31 20.16 -2.07
N LYS A 195 -5.89 20.24 -3.27
CA LYS A 195 -6.59 21.45 -3.75
C LYS A 195 -7.86 21.74 -2.95
N HIS A 196 -8.53 20.70 -2.45
CA HIS A 196 -9.79 20.83 -1.72
C HIS A 196 -9.58 21.04 -0.22
N PHE A 197 -8.71 20.24 0.40
CA PHE A 197 -8.50 20.24 1.85
C PHE A 197 -7.36 21.15 2.33
N GLY A 198 -6.41 21.50 1.46
CA GLY A 198 -5.30 22.40 1.81
C GLY A 198 -4.35 21.77 2.81
N ASP A 199 -4.15 22.45 3.95
CA ASP A 199 -3.23 22.01 5.01
C ASP A 199 -3.87 21.03 6.02
N LYS A 200 -5.08 20.54 5.74
CA LYS A 200 -5.82 19.59 6.59
C LYS A 200 -5.55 18.14 6.22
#